data_AF-A0A3C0XMX8-F1
#
_entry.id   AF-A0A3C0XMX8-F1
#
_cell.length_a   1.000
_cell.length_b   1.000
_cell.length_c   1.000
_cell.angle_alpha   90.00
_cell.angle_beta   90.00
_cell.angle_gamma   90.00
#
_symmetry.space_group_name_H-M   'P 1'
#
loop_
_entity.id
_entity.type
_entity.pdbx_description
1 polymer ?
#
loop_
_entity_poly.entity_id
_entity_poly.type
_entity_poly.pdbx_seq_one_letter_code
_entity_poly.pdbx_strand_id
1 'polypeptide(L)' 'MERTGAKRTLVHFRCTNPAHARPATLRSDTLTVVEGLWAYCPFDIRVGDHDWQPTGGVTMGELRGETV' A
#
# COMPACT_ATOMS: atom_id res chain seq x y z
N MET A 1 -3.79 11.51 -22.74
CA MET A 1 -2.60 10.65 -22.78
C MET A 1 -2.94 9.36 -22.06
N GLU A 2 -3.39 8.34 -22.79
CA GLU A 2 -3.57 7.00 -22.23
C GLU A 2 -2.18 6.40 -21.99
N ARG A 3 -1.89 6.00 -20.76
CA ARG A 3 -0.66 5.29 -20.42
C ARG A 3 -0.78 3.85 -20.92
N THR A 4 -0.63 3.65 -22.22
CA THR A 4 -0.49 2.34 -22.85
C THR A 4 0.79 1.70 -22.31
N GLY A 5 0.64 0.75 -21.38
CA GLY A 5 1.76 0.03 -20.78
C GLY A 5 2.08 0.35 -19.32
N ALA A 6 1.12 0.82 -18.51
CA ALA A 6 1.29 0.72 -17.06
C ALA A 6 1.33 -0.78 -16.69
N LYS A 7 2.53 -1.38 -16.67
CA LYS A 7 2.79 -2.57 -15.86
C LYS A 7 2.24 -2.19 -14.48
N ARG A 8 1.07 -2.73 -14.13
CA ARG A 8 0.37 -2.43 -12.87
C ARG A 8 1.43 -2.64 -11.80
N THR A 9 1.96 -1.55 -11.27
CA THR A 9 2.99 -1.65 -10.24
C THR A 9 2.21 -1.99 -8.99
N LEU A 10 2.14 -3.29 -8.73
CA LEU A 10 1.33 -3.86 -7.67
C LEU A 10 2.03 -3.61 -6.34
N VAL A 11 1.24 -3.35 -5.32
CA VAL A 11 1.68 -3.39 -3.93
C VAL A 11 1.60 -4.84 -3.49
N HIS A 12 2.73 -5.40 -3.09
CA HIS A 12 2.88 -6.79 -2.66
C HIS A 12 2.78 -6.98 -1.16
N PHE A 13 2.98 -5.90 -0.38
CA PHE A 13 2.88 -5.93 1.07
C PHE A 13 2.03 -4.78 1.61
N ARG A 14 1.23 -5.07 2.64
CA ARG A 14 0.46 -4.07 3.39
C ARG A 14 0.81 -4.18 4.87
N CYS A 15 1.04 -3.04 5.51
CA CYS A 15 1.17 -3.02 6.98
C CYS A 15 -0.19 -3.32 7.64
N THR A 16 -0.21 -4.30 8.53
CA THR A 16 -1.38 -4.70 9.33
C THR A 16 -1.23 -4.41 10.83
N ASN A 17 -0.12 -3.78 11.25
CA ASN A 17 0.05 -3.37 12.64
C ASN A 17 -1.16 -2.53 13.08
N PRO A 18 -1.90 -2.92 14.14
CA PRO A 18 -3.06 -2.18 14.64
C PRO A 18 -2.76 -0.72 14.98
N ALA A 19 -1.54 -0.41 15.47
CA ALA A 19 -1.11 0.96 15.74
C ALA A 19 -1.00 1.82 14.48
N HIS A 20 -0.89 1.19 13.31
CA HIS A 20 -0.85 1.84 12.00
C HIS A 20 -2.19 1.80 11.27
N ALA A 21 -3.25 1.30 11.91
CA ALA A 21 -4.59 1.36 11.33
C ALA A 21 -5.03 2.83 11.21
N ARG A 22 -5.54 3.20 10.02
CA ARG A 22 -6.20 4.49 9.80
C ARG A 22 -7.56 4.29 9.14
N PRO A 23 -8.53 5.18 9.41
CA PRO A 23 -9.76 5.26 8.64
C PRO A 23 -9.46 5.41 7.15
N ALA A 24 -10.26 4.77 6.28
CA ALA A 24 -10.09 4.86 4.82
C ALA A 24 -10.24 6.30 4.29
N THR A 25 -10.93 7.17 5.03
CA THR A 25 -11.05 8.61 4.72
C THR A 25 -9.72 9.36 4.90
N LEU A 26 -8.79 8.84 5.71
CA LEU A 26 -7.45 9.38 5.88
C LEU A 26 -6.49 8.64 4.95
N ARG A 27 -6.23 9.26 3.80
CA ARG A 27 -5.34 8.73 2.77
C ARG A 27 -3.88 8.87 3.20
N SER A 28 -3.14 7.76 3.22
CA SER A 28 -1.67 7.78 3.25
C SER A 28 -1.15 7.93 1.82
N ASP A 29 -0.12 8.74 1.62
CA ASP A 29 0.60 8.92 0.36
C ASP A 29 1.95 8.19 0.36
N THR A 30 2.24 7.41 1.40
CA THR A 30 3.54 6.77 1.58
C THR A 30 3.59 5.35 1.05
N LEU A 31 4.62 5.06 0.27
CA LEU A 31 5.01 3.73 -0.21
C LEU A 31 6.47 3.49 0.15
N THR A 32 6.84 2.23 0.36
CA THR A 32 8.22 1.80 0.61
C THR A 32 8.51 0.49 -0.12
N VAL A 33 9.74 0.00 0.00
CA VAL A 33 10.18 -1.28 -0.56
C VAL A 33 10.42 -2.28 0.58
N VAL A 34 9.80 -3.45 0.50
CA VAL A 34 10.00 -4.60 1.39
C VAL A 34 10.35 -5.79 0.50
N GLU A 35 11.48 -6.45 0.78
CA GLU A 35 11.97 -7.59 -0.02
C GLU A 35 12.09 -7.29 -1.53
N GLY A 36 12.43 -6.05 -1.88
CA GLY A 36 12.55 -5.61 -3.29
C GLY A 36 11.22 -5.35 -4.00
N LEU A 37 10.09 -5.47 -3.30
CA LEU A 37 8.74 -5.24 -3.84
C LEU A 37 8.05 -4.07 -3.13
N TRP A 38 7.06 -3.47 -3.78
CA TRP A 38 6.33 -2.33 -3.23
C TRP A 38 5.47 -2.73 -2.02
N ALA A 39 5.52 -1.89 -1.00
CA ALA A 39 4.78 -2.04 0.25
C ALA A 39 4.06 -0.74 0.62
N TYR A 40 2.90 -0.87 1.26
CA TYR A 40 2.05 0.25 1.67
C TYR A 40 1.76 0.24 3.17
N CYS A 41 1.96 1.38 3.83
CA CYS A 41 1.52 1.61 5.21
C CYS A 41 0.37 2.65 5.23
N PRO A 42 -0.77 2.34 5.88
CA PRO A 42 -1.87 3.30 6.00
C PRO A 42 -1.60 4.47 6.96
N PHE A 43 -0.54 4.41 7.78
CA PHE A 43 -0.21 5.44 8.76
C PHE A 43 0.96 6.33 8.33
N ASP A 44 2.19 5.84 8.44
CA ASP A 44 3.42 6.51 7.99
C ASP A 44 4.53 5.45 7.93
N ILE A 45 5.20 5.30 6.78
CA ILE A 45 6.31 4.34 6.64
C ILE A 45 7.50 4.64 7.59
N ARG A 46 7.61 5.85 8.16
CA ARG A 46 8.76 6.28 8.97
C ARG A 46 8.69 5.89 10.44
N VAL A 47 7.53 5.48 10.97
CA VAL A 47 7.34 5.31 12.42
C VAL A 47 7.81 3.96 13.02
N GLY A 48 8.50 3.12 12.25
CA GLY A 48 9.02 1.82 12.75
C GLY A 48 7.92 0.77 13.00
N ASP A 49 8.28 -0.43 13.46
CA ASP A 49 7.36 -1.49 13.91
C ASP A 49 6.28 -1.95 12.91
N HIS A 50 6.58 -1.90 11.61
CA HIS A 50 5.63 -2.37 10.59
C HIS A 50 5.48 -3.89 10.63
N ASP A 51 4.23 -4.34 10.65
CA ASP A 51 3.86 -5.74 10.45
C ASP A 51 3.42 -5.92 8.99
N TRP A 52 4.33 -6.36 8.13
CA TRP A 52 4.11 -6.49 6.69
C TRP A 52 3.46 -7.82 6.35
N GLN A 53 2.26 -7.77 5.75
CA GLN A 53 1.56 -8.96 5.28
C GLN A 53 1.46 -8.98 3.75
N PRO A 54 1.66 -10.14 3.11
CA PRO A 54 1.60 -10.26 1.66
C PRO A 54 0.17 -10.04 1.15
N THR A 55 0.04 -9.32 0.04
CA THR A 55 -1.25 -9.02 -0.60
C THR A 55 -1.53 -9.86 -1.83
N GLY A 56 -0.53 -10.58 -2.35
CA GLY A 56 -0.59 -11.26 -3.65
C GLY A 56 -0.45 -10.31 -4.86
N GLY A 57 -0.22 -9.01 -4.61
CA GLY A 57 -0.10 -7.99 -5.65
C GLY A 57 -1.43 -7.34 -5.97
N VAL A 58 -1.72 -6.22 -5.29
CA VAL A 58 -2.95 -5.43 -5.46
C VAL A 58 -2.63 -4.01 -5.90
N THR A 59 -3.60 -3.33 -6.48
CA THR A 59 -3.50 -1.92 -6.82
C THR A 59 -3.69 -1.02 -5.59
N MET A 60 -3.25 0.23 -5.70
CA MET A 60 -3.50 1.24 -4.67
C MET A 60 -5.00 1.57 -4.50
N GLY A 61 -5.80 1.47 -5.57
CA GLY A 61 -7.25 1.68 -5.50
C GLY A 61 -7.93 0.62 -4.65
N GLU A 62 -7.59 -0.65 -4.87
CA GLU A 62 -8.06 -1.78 -4.06
C GLU A 62 -7.69 -1.61 -2.57
N LEU A 63 -6.47 -1.16 -2.28
CA LEU A 63 -6.03 -0.88 -0.90
C LEU A 63 -6.79 0.26 -0.22
N ARG A 64 -7.28 1.23 -0.99
CA ARG A 64 -8.03 2.39 -0.50
C ARG A 64 -9.53 2.15 -0.45
N GLY A 65 -10.01 1.00 -0.94
CA GLY A 65 -11.44 0.75 -1.12
C GLY A 65 -12.06 1.62 -2.21
N GLU A 66 -11.26 2.09 -3.17
CA GLU A 66 -11.76 2.79 -4.35
C GLU A 66 -12.31 1.74 -5.31
N THR A 67 -13.63 1.55 -5.32
CA THR A 67 -14.31 0.77 -6.36
C THR A 67 -14.12 1.49 -7.69
N VAL A 68 -13.58 0.77 -8.69
CA VAL A 68 -13.42 1.25 -10.08
C VAL A 68 -14.77 1.63 -10.67
#